data_AF-A0A1M5YNV5-F1
#
_entry.id   AF-A0A1M5YNV5-F1
#
_cell.length_a   1.000
_cell.length_b   1.000
_cell.length_c   1.000
_cell.angle_alpha   90.00
_cell.angle_beta   90.00
_cell.angle_gamma   90.00
#
_symmetry.space_group_name_H-M   'P 1'
#
loop_
_entity.id
_entity.type
_entity.pdbx_description
1 polymer ?
#
loop_
_entity_poly.entity_id
_entity_poly.type
_entity_poly.pdbx_seq_one_letter_code
_entity_poly.pdbx_strand_id
1 'polypeptide(L)'
;MSERTVKSLTAKLEKRQRRLDYWTAFLTSKTFPPVIFGTKEMFLRRCKGLITKQEWNDCRNNRIYSRGDKSKGGNPNLRVVFKDGVSFLEISTLEKTVKNRAVKVLIPIYLPEKISKKTGNVNGIPYRKMFMDSLERGEAYQVELIKRDDEYYAHITFEELEAKVSYTGHVNMIGIDTNPDGFALTKIDTFGNYRGHTYLKQHELTFCRSNRRTNLCGELVAQAVDYALVRQCGVAAEDLKFKDDRDVSSKLARVSSPFVYRALLMMLERSCLRNGVEFVKVKPQYTSKIGLYKYCHQYGLDVHNGAALVIARRSYEFKETVPKLLEEILVPKKKLIAFKKMNEWSKWSEITRQITKLFKKRKEVNTPGLWLVRRKELLGIA
;
A
#
# COMPACT_ATOMS: atom_id res chain seq x y z
N MET A 1 32.01 -3.51 -17.23
CA MET A 1 31.14 -2.31 -17.14
C MET A 1 31.03 -1.73 -18.54
N SER A 2 29.83 -1.62 -19.13
CA SER A 2 29.71 -1.07 -20.50
C SER A 2 29.87 0.45 -20.53
N GLU A 3 30.42 1.00 -21.62
CA GLU A 3 30.54 2.46 -21.85
C GLU A 3 29.21 3.20 -21.67
N ARG A 4 28.11 2.59 -22.10
CA ARG A 4 26.75 3.09 -21.90
C ARG A 4 26.41 3.30 -20.42
N THR A 5 26.87 2.39 -19.56
CA THR A 5 26.67 2.48 -18.10
C THR A 5 27.47 3.63 -17.52
N VAL A 6 28.73 3.78 -17.93
CA VAL A 6 29.61 4.89 -17.51
C VAL A 6 28.98 6.22 -17.89
N LYS A 7 28.61 6.40 -19.16
CA LYS A 7 27.95 7.63 -19.65
C LYS A 7 26.66 7.95 -18.88
N SER A 8 25.84 6.93 -18.57
CA SER A 8 24.61 7.12 -17.79
C SER A 8 24.89 7.55 -16.35
N LEU A 9 25.93 7.00 -15.70
CA LEU A 9 26.31 7.37 -14.34
C LEU A 9 26.90 8.77 -14.28
N THR A 10 27.75 9.14 -15.23
CA THR A 10 28.31 10.51 -15.35
C THR A 10 27.20 11.55 -15.50
N ALA A 11 26.25 11.33 -16.42
CA ALA A 11 25.11 12.24 -16.60
C ALA A 11 24.23 12.36 -15.33
N LYS A 12 24.07 11.26 -14.57
CA LYS A 12 23.39 11.30 -13.26
C LYS A 12 24.16 12.15 -12.25
N LEU A 13 25.50 12.02 -12.21
CA LEU A 13 26.36 12.77 -11.30
C LEU A 13 26.30 14.28 -11.61
N GLU A 14 26.48 14.68 -12.86
CA GLU A 14 26.38 16.09 -13.28
C GLU A 14 25.03 16.71 -12.95
N LYS A 15 23.93 15.95 -13.09
CA LYS A 15 22.59 16.41 -12.72
C LYS A 15 22.43 16.60 -11.21
N ARG A 16 23.05 15.72 -10.40
CA ARG A 16 23.07 15.84 -8.94
C ARG A 16 23.91 17.04 -8.50
N GLN A 17 25.06 17.26 -9.14
CA GLN A 17 25.92 18.41 -8.86
C GLN A 17 25.20 19.73 -9.14
N ARG A 18 24.60 19.89 -10.32
CA ARG A 18 23.78 21.09 -10.65
C ARG A 18 22.66 21.35 -9.65
N ARG A 19 22.03 20.29 -9.13
CA ARG A 19 21.02 20.43 -8.07
C ARG A 19 21.62 20.85 -6.75
N LEU A 20 22.76 20.29 -6.36
CA LEU A 20 23.48 20.68 -5.16
C LEU A 20 23.85 22.17 -5.25
N ASP A 21 24.47 22.60 -6.34
CA ASP A 21 24.88 23.99 -6.54
C ASP A 21 23.69 24.95 -6.47
N TYR A 22 22.57 24.60 -7.12
CA TYR A 22 21.31 25.36 -7.05
C TYR A 22 20.83 25.55 -5.60
N TRP A 23 20.78 24.48 -4.80
CA TRP A 23 20.31 24.55 -3.41
C TRP A 23 21.32 25.25 -2.49
N THR A 24 22.61 25.02 -2.68
CA THR A 24 23.69 25.69 -1.94
C THR A 24 23.64 27.19 -2.13
N ALA A 25 23.33 27.68 -3.33
CA ALA A 25 23.17 29.11 -3.58
C ALA A 25 22.15 29.75 -2.63
N PHE A 26 20.96 29.15 -2.47
CA PHE A 26 19.90 29.65 -1.57
C PHE A 26 20.28 29.55 -0.10
N LEU A 27 20.98 28.48 0.30
CA LEU A 27 21.48 28.33 1.68
C LEU A 27 22.48 29.43 2.01
N THR A 28 23.45 29.68 1.12
CA THR A 28 24.48 30.70 1.30
C THR A 28 23.88 32.10 1.31
N SER A 29 22.94 32.39 0.41
CA SER A 29 22.28 33.71 0.34
C SER A 29 21.16 33.91 1.36
N LYS A 30 20.81 32.88 2.16
CA LYS A 30 19.67 32.89 3.10
C LYS A 30 18.34 33.32 2.44
N THR A 31 18.14 32.91 1.19
CA THR A 31 16.89 33.19 0.44
C THR A 31 16.14 31.89 0.16
N PHE A 32 14.89 32.02 -0.30
CA PHE A 32 14.09 30.89 -0.74
C PHE A 32 14.09 30.81 -2.27
N PRO A 33 13.99 29.60 -2.86
CA PRO A 33 13.75 29.47 -4.28
C PRO A 33 12.42 30.12 -4.65
N PRO A 34 12.31 30.72 -5.86
CA PRO A 34 11.06 31.31 -6.31
C PRO A 34 9.95 30.26 -6.35
N VAL A 35 8.80 30.59 -5.77
CA VAL A 35 7.61 29.73 -5.78
C VAL A 35 6.68 30.19 -6.89
N ILE A 36 6.24 29.25 -7.71
CA ILE A 36 5.23 29.47 -8.73
C ILE A 36 3.99 28.68 -8.34
N PHE A 37 2.86 29.37 -8.27
CA PHE A 37 1.56 28.77 -8.03
C PHE A 37 0.96 28.26 -9.35
N GLY A 38 0.47 27.02 -9.36
CA GLY A 38 -0.03 26.34 -10.55
C GLY A 38 0.74 25.05 -10.84
N THR A 39 0.35 24.31 -11.89
CA THR A 39 1.07 23.09 -12.26
C THR A 39 2.34 23.43 -13.04
N LYS A 40 3.40 22.63 -12.84
CA LYS A 40 4.66 22.76 -13.60
C LYS A 40 4.42 22.74 -15.11
N GLU A 41 3.50 21.90 -15.57
CA GLU A 41 3.15 21.77 -16.98
C GLU A 41 2.58 23.08 -17.54
N MET A 42 1.59 23.67 -16.85
CA MET A 42 0.97 24.92 -17.28
C MET A 42 1.96 26.08 -17.23
N PHE A 43 2.87 26.10 -16.26
CA PHE A 43 3.92 27.12 -16.20
C PHE A 43 4.84 27.04 -17.41
N LEU A 44 5.29 25.82 -17.77
CA LEU A 44 6.13 25.61 -18.95
C LEU A 44 5.40 25.98 -20.25
N ARG A 45 4.10 25.68 -20.36
CA ARG A 45 3.29 26.13 -21.50
C ARG A 45 3.21 27.65 -21.56
N ARG A 46 3.04 28.32 -20.43
CA ARG A 46 3.03 29.80 -20.34
C ARG A 46 4.36 30.41 -20.75
N CYS A 47 5.48 29.84 -20.32
CA CYS A 47 6.83 30.30 -20.71
C CYS A 47 7.08 30.13 -22.21
N LYS A 48 6.50 29.11 -22.84
CA LYS A 48 6.59 28.86 -24.29
C LYS A 48 5.60 29.67 -25.13
N GLY A 49 4.77 30.52 -24.51
CA GLY A 49 3.73 31.27 -25.22
C GLY A 49 2.57 30.40 -25.76
N LEU A 50 2.44 29.15 -25.29
CA LEU A 50 1.42 28.21 -25.76
C LEU A 50 0.06 28.40 -25.07
N ILE A 51 -0.01 29.24 -24.05
CA ILE A 51 -1.23 29.66 -23.36
C ILE A 51 -1.13 31.14 -23.01
N THR A 52 -2.28 31.78 -22.96
CA THR A 52 -2.48 33.18 -22.56
C THR A 52 -2.26 33.37 -21.05
N LYS A 53 -2.14 34.64 -20.63
CA LYS A 53 -2.15 35.00 -19.20
C LYS A 53 -3.47 34.64 -18.53
N GLN A 54 -4.59 34.73 -19.25
CA GLN A 54 -5.91 34.41 -18.71
C GLN A 54 -6.05 32.91 -18.44
N GLU A 55 -5.72 32.05 -19.41
CA GLU A 55 -5.73 30.59 -19.23
C GLU A 55 -4.82 30.14 -18.06
N TRP A 56 -3.68 30.81 -17.88
CA TRP A 56 -2.81 30.57 -16.73
C TRP A 56 -3.49 30.95 -15.40
N ASN A 57 -4.13 32.12 -15.33
CA ASN A 57 -4.84 32.57 -14.14
C ASN A 57 -6.04 31.69 -13.81
N ASP A 58 -6.83 31.31 -14.81
CA ASP A 58 -8.00 30.45 -14.65
C ASP A 58 -7.58 29.09 -14.09
N CYS A 59 -6.54 28.48 -14.67
CA CYS A 59 -5.99 27.22 -14.14
C CYS A 59 -5.47 27.34 -12.71
N ARG A 60 -4.93 28.50 -12.31
CA ARG A 60 -4.38 28.73 -10.98
C ARG A 60 -5.45 29.00 -9.92
N ASN A 61 -6.54 29.65 -10.32
CA ASN A 61 -7.59 30.13 -9.44
C ASN A 61 -8.88 29.27 -9.54
N ASN A 62 -8.82 28.08 -10.12
CA ASN A 62 -9.98 27.22 -10.32
C ASN A 62 -10.42 26.44 -9.07
N ARG A 63 -9.94 26.78 -7.88
CA ARG A 63 -10.19 26.00 -6.65
C ARG A 63 -10.61 26.86 -5.49
N ILE A 64 -11.58 26.37 -4.71
CA ILE A 64 -11.96 26.92 -3.42
C ILE A 64 -11.95 25.76 -2.42
N TYR A 65 -11.24 25.95 -1.31
CA TYR A 65 -11.16 24.96 -0.25
C TYR A 65 -11.82 25.49 1.01
N SER A 66 -12.63 24.64 1.65
CA SER A 66 -13.19 24.90 2.96
C SER A 66 -12.97 23.73 3.91
N ARG A 67 -12.35 24.02 5.04
CA ARG A 67 -12.16 23.09 6.14
C ARG A 67 -13.46 22.93 6.94
N GLY A 68 -13.77 21.69 7.32
CA GLY A 68 -14.82 21.41 8.29
C GLY A 68 -14.47 21.82 9.73
N ASP A 69 -15.51 22.08 10.51
CA ASP A 69 -15.48 22.39 11.93
C ASP A 69 -16.63 21.65 12.64
N LYS A 70 -16.28 20.67 13.48
CA LYS A 70 -17.23 19.84 14.23
C LYS A 70 -18.11 20.69 15.15
N SER A 71 -17.55 21.75 15.75
CA SER A 71 -18.30 22.67 16.62
C SER A 71 -19.39 23.45 15.88
N LYS A 72 -19.31 23.50 14.54
CA LYS A 72 -20.29 24.14 13.67
C LYS A 72 -21.19 23.14 12.96
N GLY A 73 -21.10 21.85 13.28
CA GLY A 73 -21.93 20.79 12.69
C GLY A 73 -21.58 20.52 11.23
N GLY A 74 -20.30 20.31 10.92
CA GLY A 74 -19.84 19.93 9.59
C GLY A 74 -18.95 20.97 8.94
N ASN A 75 -19.35 21.50 7.78
CA ASN A 75 -18.61 22.56 7.09
C ASN A 75 -19.35 23.92 7.23
N PRO A 76 -18.69 24.99 7.70
CA PRO A 76 -19.34 26.28 7.90
C PRO A 76 -19.49 27.12 6.62
N ASN A 77 -18.64 26.92 5.60
CA ASN A 77 -18.63 27.77 4.41
C ASN A 77 -19.17 27.07 3.15
N LEU A 78 -19.03 25.74 3.07
CA LEU A 78 -19.47 24.89 1.97
C LEU A 78 -20.26 23.71 2.55
N ARG A 79 -21.49 23.97 3.00
CA ARG A 79 -22.31 23.00 3.73
C ARG A 79 -23.17 22.18 2.80
N VAL A 80 -23.10 20.87 2.87
CA VAL A 80 -24.06 19.99 2.22
C VAL A 80 -25.35 19.93 3.03
N VAL A 81 -26.47 20.18 2.38
CA VAL A 81 -27.82 20.11 2.96
C VAL A 81 -28.74 19.32 2.04
N PHE A 82 -29.81 18.74 2.61
CA PHE A 82 -30.80 17.96 1.88
C PHE A 82 -32.16 18.63 2.04
N LYS A 83 -32.85 18.85 0.92
CA LYS A 83 -34.20 19.42 0.89
C LYS A 83 -35.01 18.65 -0.14
N ASP A 84 -36.17 18.12 0.26
CA ASP A 84 -37.11 17.43 -0.63
C ASP A 84 -36.46 16.34 -1.50
N GLY A 85 -35.54 15.57 -0.92
CA GLY A 85 -34.80 14.50 -1.62
C GLY A 85 -33.63 14.96 -2.50
N VAL A 86 -33.44 16.27 -2.66
CA VAL A 86 -32.35 16.85 -3.45
C VAL A 86 -31.19 17.27 -2.54
N SER A 87 -29.95 17.00 -2.98
CA SER A 87 -28.73 17.46 -2.31
C SER A 87 -28.34 18.85 -2.81
N PHE A 88 -28.00 19.74 -1.88
CA PHE A 88 -27.52 21.08 -2.17
C PHE A 88 -26.19 21.34 -1.47
N LEU A 89 -25.38 22.18 -2.09
CA LEU A 89 -24.28 22.86 -1.43
C LEU A 89 -24.72 24.29 -1.09
N GLU A 90 -24.85 24.55 0.19
CA GLU A 90 -25.01 25.88 0.76
C GLU A 90 -23.64 26.56 0.86
N ILE A 91 -23.45 27.62 0.07
CA ILE A 91 -22.19 28.36 -0.04
C ILE A 91 -22.35 29.70 0.68
N SER A 92 -21.51 29.93 1.68
CA SER A 92 -21.39 31.24 2.34
C SER A 92 -20.60 32.19 1.45
N THR A 93 -21.23 33.29 1.03
CA THR A 93 -20.59 34.31 0.19
C THR A 93 -19.85 35.36 1.03
N LEU A 94 -19.08 36.22 0.36
CA LEU A 94 -18.44 37.36 1.01
C LEU A 94 -19.44 38.48 1.36
N GLU A 95 -20.58 38.54 0.67
CA GLU A 95 -21.65 39.49 0.95
C GLU A 95 -22.22 39.31 2.36
N LYS A 96 -22.56 40.43 2.99
CA LYS A 96 -23.07 40.49 4.36
C LYS A 96 -24.49 41.05 4.37
N THR A 97 -25.34 40.40 5.14
CA THR A 97 -26.65 40.95 5.55
C THR A 97 -26.44 42.16 6.48
N VAL A 98 -27.50 42.94 6.70
CA VAL A 98 -27.51 44.08 7.65
C VAL A 98 -27.08 43.65 9.07
N LYS A 99 -27.32 42.39 9.45
CA LYS A 99 -26.90 41.81 10.73
C LYS A 99 -25.48 41.23 10.70
N ASN A 100 -24.66 41.61 9.73
CA ASN A 100 -23.28 41.14 9.50
C ASN A 100 -23.13 39.60 9.35
N ARG A 101 -24.19 38.92 8.90
CA ARG A 101 -24.15 37.48 8.57
C ARG A 101 -23.85 37.30 7.10
N ALA A 102 -23.04 36.29 6.75
CA ALA A 102 -22.79 35.94 5.37
C ALA A 102 -24.11 35.60 4.65
N VAL A 103 -24.32 36.19 3.47
CA VAL A 103 -25.38 35.73 2.56
C VAL A 103 -25.01 34.32 2.11
N LYS A 104 -26.04 33.47 1.97
CA LYS A 104 -25.86 32.06 1.61
C LYS A 104 -26.63 31.76 0.33
N VAL A 105 -25.98 31.06 -0.59
CA VAL A 105 -26.61 30.58 -1.84
C VAL A 105 -26.68 29.07 -1.83
N LEU A 106 -27.73 28.52 -2.43
CA LEU A 106 -27.95 27.08 -2.54
C LEU A 106 -27.75 26.64 -3.98
N ILE A 107 -26.79 25.75 -4.19
CA ILE A 107 -26.50 25.19 -5.50
C ILE A 107 -26.82 23.69 -5.45
N PRO A 108 -27.67 23.15 -6.34
CA PRO A 108 -27.92 21.72 -6.39
C PRO A 108 -26.63 20.98 -6.71
N ILE A 109 -26.37 19.88 -6.00
CA ILE A 109 -25.21 19.01 -6.25
C ILE A 109 -25.66 17.57 -6.44
N TYR A 110 -24.97 16.86 -7.32
CA TYR A 110 -25.15 15.42 -7.46
C TYR A 110 -24.13 14.70 -6.58
N LEU A 111 -24.60 14.02 -5.52
CA LEU A 111 -23.78 13.08 -4.76
C LEU A 111 -23.88 11.70 -5.42
N PRO A 112 -22.78 11.17 -5.99
CA PRO A 112 -22.82 9.99 -6.84
C PRO A 112 -23.20 8.72 -6.07
N GLU A 113 -24.10 7.94 -6.66
CA GLU A 113 -24.47 6.61 -6.19
C GLU A 113 -24.52 5.66 -7.39
N LYS A 114 -23.71 4.59 -7.36
CA LYS A 114 -23.60 3.66 -8.48
C LYS A 114 -24.55 2.48 -8.29
N ILE A 115 -25.80 2.62 -8.67
CA ILE A 115 -26.78 1.53 -8.55
C ILE A 115 -26.60 0.51 -9.69
N SER A 116 -26.56 -0.77 -9.35
CA SER A 116 -26.53 -1.88 -10.29
C SER A 116 -27.87 -2.01 -10.98
N LYS A 117 -27.91 -1.82 -12.31
CA LYS A 117 -29.14 -2.04 -13.11
C LYS A 117 -29.69 -3.47 -13.00
N LYS A 118 -28.81 -4.46 -12.74
CA LYS A 118 -29.20 -5.88 -12.68
C LYS A 118 -29.76 -6.29 -11.31
N THR A 119 -29.18 -5.77 -10.23
CA THR A 119 -29.51 -6.24 -8.86
C THR A 119 -30.25 -5.21 -8.03
N GLY A 120 -30.30 -3.94 -8.47
CA GLY A 120 -30.82 -2.84 -7.66
C GLY A 120 -29.90 -2.39 -6.51
N ASN A 121 -28.80 -3.12 -6.27
CA ASN A 121 -27.88 -2.82 -5.17
C ASN A 121 -26.83 -1.78 -5.56
N VAL A 122 -26.27 -1.08 -4.57
CA VAL A 122 -25.14 -0.16 -4.78
C VAL A 122 -23.87 -0.96 -5.12
N ASN A 123 -23.23 -0.62 -6.24
CA ASN A 123 -21.96 -1.18 -6.68
C ASN A 123 -20.79 -0.55 -5.90
N GLY A 124 -20.00 -1.38 -5.23
CA GLY A 124 -18.83 -0.95 -4.50
C GLY A 124 -19.19 -0.27 -3.18
N ILE A 125 -18.45 0.79 -2.83
CA ILE A 125 -18.57 1.45 -1.53
C ILE A 125 -19.73 2.46 -1.58
N PRO A 126 -20.71 2.40 -0.65
CA PRO A 126 -21.86 3.29 -0.63
C PRO A 126 -21.52 4.67 -0.04
N TYR A 127 -20.64 5.42 -0.71
CA TYR A 127 -20.13 6.70 -0.22
C TYR A 127 -21.23 7.72 0.12
N ARG A 128 -22.32 7.75 -0.65
CA ARG A 128 -23.47 8.62 -0.37
C ARG A 128 -24.03 8.33 1.02
N LYS A 129 -24.37 7.06 1.30
CA LYS A 129 -24.88 6.62 2.61
C LYS A 129 -23.86 6.91 3.72
N MET A 130 -22.60 6.53 3.53
CA MET A 130 -21.55 6.76 4.54
C MET A 130 -21.38 8.23 4.90
N PHE A 131 -21.51 9.12 3.90
CA PHE A 131 -21.48 10.55 4.13
C PHE A 131 -22.71 11.04 4.90
N MET A 132 -23.92 10.55 4.55
CA MET A 132 -25.14 10.84 5.31
C MET A 132 -24.99 10.45 6.79
N ASP A 133 -24.55 9.22 7.05
CA ASP A 133 -24.32 8.71 8.40
C ASP A 133 -23.29 9.60 9.16
N SER A 134 -22.27 10.10 8.44
CA SER A 134 -21.29 11.03 9.00
C SER A 134 -21.89 12.39 9.37
N LEU A 135 -22.83 12.90 8.57
CA LEU A 135 -23.54 14.15 8.85
C LEU A 135 -24.49 14.01 10.05
N GLU A 136 -25.19 12.88 10.15
CA GLU A 136 -26.08 12.58 11.29
C GLU A 136 -25.32 12.52 12.61
N ARG A 137 -24.07 12.04 12.59
CA ARG A 137 -23.15 12.08 13.73
C ARG A 137 -22.57 13.48 14.03
N GLY A 138 -22.83 14.47 13.17
CA GLY A 138 -22.29 15.82 13.31
C GLY A 138 -20.80 15.93 13.04
N GLU A 139 -20.20 15.01 12.27
CA GLU A 139 -18.77 15.03 11.97
C GLU A 139 -18.38 16.15 11.02
N ALA A 140 -17.13 16.64 11.17
CA ALA A 140 -16.57 17.62 10.26
C ALA A 140 -16.21 16.98 8.91
N TYR A 141 -16.39 17.73 7.83
CA TYR A 141 -15.96 17.33 6.49
C TYR A 141 -15.39 18.53 5.73
N GLN A 142 -14.46 18.24 4.84
CA GLN A 142 -13.81 19.22 3.99
C GLN A 142 -14.50 19.23 2.63
N VAL A 143 -14.59 20.39 2.02
CA VAL A 143 -15.07 20.54 0.64
C VAL A 143 -14.05 21.31 -0.16
N GLU A 144 -13.61 20.73 -1.27
CA GLU A 144 -12.81 21.40 -2.29
C GLU A 144 -13.67 21.52 -3.56
N LEU A 145 -14.04 22.74 -3.94
CA LEU A 145 -14.65 23.03 -5.23
C LEU A 145 -13.55 23.21 -6.28
N ILE A 146 -13.69 22.53 -7.41
CA ILE A 146 -12.74 22.58 -8.51
C ILE A 146 -13.50 22.88 -9.80
N LYS A 147 -13.14 23.97 -10.49
CA LYS A 147 -13.63 24.26 -11.85
C LYS A 147 -12.76 23.53 -12.88
N ARG A 148 -13.37 22.72 -13.75
CA ARG A 148 -12.72 22.03 -14.87
C ARG A 148 -13.70 21.95 -16.03
N ASP A 149 -13.23 22.28 -17.24
CA ASP A 149 -14.03 22.17 -18.47
C ASP A 149 -15.42 22.83 -18.34
N ASP A 150 -15.43 24.02 -17.74
CA ASP A 150 -16.62 24.82 -17.39
C ASP A 150 -17.64 24.18 -16.43
N GLU A 151 -17.31 23.04 -15.85
CA GLU A 151 -18.06 22.39 -14.78
C GLU A 151 -17.41 22.59 -13.40
N TYR A 152 -18.22 22.45 -12.34
CA TYR A 152 -17.76 22.51 -10.96
C TYR A 152 -17.88 21.14 -10.29
N TYR A 153 -16.77 20.68 -9.72
CA TYR A 153 -16.68 19.42 -8.99
C TYR A 153 -16.52 19.72 -7.50
N ALA A 154 -17.43 19.17 -6.67
CA ALA A 154 -17.31 19.21 -5.22
C ALA A 154 -16.64 17.94 -4.71
N HIS A 155 -15.37 18.05 -4.33
CA HIS A 155 -14.64 16.98 -3.64
C HIS A 155 -14.92 17.08 -2.15
N ILE A 156 -15.66 16.11 -1.63
CA ILE A 156 -16.04 16.04 -0.21
C ILE A 156 -15.17 14.97 0.46
N THR A 157 -14.45 15.38 1.50
CA THR A 157 -13.60 14.49 2.31
C THR A 157 -14.14 14.43 3.73
N PHE A 158 -14.44 13.22 4.19
CA PHE A 158 -14.98 12.95 5.52
C PHE A 158 -14.30 11.72 6.13
N GLU A 159 -14.41 11.57 7.44
CA GLU A 159 -13.83 10.43 8.15
C GLU A 159 -14.73 9.19 7.99
N GLU A 160 -14.11 8.09 7.57
CA GLU A 160 -14.75 6.79 7.49
C GLU A 160 -14.75 6.14 8.88
N LEU A 161 -15.93 5.69 9.34
CA LEU A 161 -16.04 4.94 10.57
C LEU A 161 -15.51 3.51 10.35
N GLU A 162 -14.58 3.07 11.17
CA GLU A 162 -14.09 1.70 11.13
C GLU A 162 -15.19 0.73 11.58
N ALA A 163 -15.35 -0.40 10.88
CA ALA A 163 -16.31 -1.41 11.29
C ALA A 163 -15.88 -2.01 12.64
N LYS A 164 -16.84 -2.43 13.46
CA LYS A 164 -16.52 -3.22 14.67
C LYS A 164 -15.81 -4.48 14.22
N VAL A 165 -14.54 -4.62 14.62
CA VAL A 165 -13.74 -5.79 14.28
C VAL A 165 -14.35 -7.01 14.95
N SER A 166 -14.70 -8.02 14.15
CA SER A 166 -14.97 -9.34 14.66
C SER A 166 -13.62 -9.95 15.01
N TYR A 167 -13.31 -10.05 16.30
CA TYR A 167 -12.06 -10.63 16.80
C TYR A 167 -12.01 -12.15 16.57
N THR A 168 -11.91 -12.57 15.31
CA THR A 168 -11.74 -13.98 14.90
C THR A 168 -10.28 -14.35 14.76
N GLY A 169 -9.36 -13.37 14.82
CA GLY A 169 -7.94 -13.61 14.66
C GLY A 169 -7.36 -14.48 15.76
N HIS A 170 -7.97 -14.63 16.93
CA HIS A 170 -7.51 -15.60 17.95
C HIS A 170 -7.96 -17.05 17.73
N VAL A 171 -8.76 -17.32 16.68
CA VAL A 171 -9.26 -18.67 16.36
C VAL A 171 -8.59 -19.23 15.10
N ASN A 172 -8.54 -18.43 14.02
CA ASN A 172 -7.85 -18.79 12.79
C ASN A 172 -7.24 -17.54 12.14
N MET A 173 -6.10 -17.72 11.46
CA MET A 173 -5.39 -16.62 10.80
C MET A 173 -4.96 -17.04 9.40
N ILE A 174 -5.05 -16.10 8.45
CA ILE A 174 -4.48 -16.24 7.12
C ILE A 174 -3.33 -15.26 6.98
N GLY A 175 -2.12 -15.77 6.79
CA GLY A 175 -0.99 -14.96 6.37
C GLY A 175 -1.04 -14.73 4.87
N ILE A 176 -0.68 -13.51 4.45
CA ILE A 176 -0.65 -13.09 3.05
C ILE A 176 0.77 -12.63 2.70
N ASP A 177 1.39 -13.33 1.75
CA ASP A 177 2.62 -12.91 1.09
C ASP A 177 2.28 -12.25 -0.26
N THR A 178 2.84 -11.07 -0.51
CA THR A 178 2.52 -10.26 -1.69
C THR A 178 3.54 -10.45 -2.81
N ASN A 179 3.05 -10.75 -4.01
CA ASN A 179 3.88 -11.05 -5.18
C ASN A 179 3.49 -10.19 -6.39
N PRO A 180 4.39 -10.03 -7.39
CA PRO A 180 4.12 -9.18 -8.56
C PRO A 180 2.84 -9.56 -9.33
N ASP A 181 2.45 -10.84 -9.25
CA ASP A 181 1.34 -11.44 -9.99
C ASP A 181 0.25 -11.99 -9.07
N GLY A 182 0.21 -11.65 -7.77
CA GLY A 182 -0.84 -12.17 -6.89
C GLY A 182 -0.55 -12.17 -5.39
N PHE A 183 -1.38 -12.91 -4.67
CA PHE A 183 -1.25 -13.17 -3.24
C PHE A 183 -1.13 -14.67 -2.95
N ALA A 184 -0.13 -15.04 -2.14
CA ALA A 184 -0.07 -16.36 -1.54
C ALA A 184 -0.74 -16.29 -0.16
N LEU A 185 -1.77 -17.11 0.06
CA LEU A 185 -2.56 -17.16 1.27
C LEU A 185 -2.29 -18.47 1.99
N THR A 186 -1.93 -18.43 3.27
CA THR A 186 -1.74 -19.64 4.08
C THR A 186 -2.50 -19.53 5.39
N LYS A 187 -3.37 -20.51 5.67
CA LYS A 187 -4.19 -20.60 6.88
C LYS A 187 -3.46 -21.36 7.98
N ILE A 188 -3.55 -20.86 9.20
CA ILE A 188 -3.18 -21.55 10.44
C ILE A 188 -4.37 -21.67 11.40
N ASP A 189 -4.28 -22.65 12.30
CA ASP A 189 -5.14 -22.73 13.49
C ASP A 189 -4.58 -21.91 14.66
N THR A 190 -5.29 -21.93 15.79
CA THR A 190 -4.91 -21.30 17.08
C THR A 190 -3.52 -21.66 17.58
N PHE A 191 -3.02 -22.85 17.26
CA PHE A 191 -1.70 -23.33 17.67
C PHE A 191 -0.61 -23.00 16.63
N GLY A 192 -0.97 -22.28 15.57
CA GLY A 192 -0.09 -21.92 14.47
C GLY A 192 0.19 -23.08 13.50
N ASN A 193 -0.52 -24.20 13.60
CA ASN A 193 -0.32 -25.31 12.68
C ASN A 193 -0.92 -24.99 11.33
N TYR A 194 -0.24 -25.43 10.27
CA TYR A 194 -0.69 -25.27 8.90
C TYR A 194 -2.02 -26.00 8.66
N ARG A 195 -3.01 -25.31 8.05
CA ARG A 195 -4.35 -25.85 7.76
C ARG A 195 -4.76 -25.80 6.30
N GLY A 196 -3.97 -25.17 5.44
CA GLY A 196 -4.28 -25.05 4.01
C GLY A 196 -3.65 -23.80 3.41
N HIS A 197 -3.50 -23.79 2.08
CA HIS A 197 -3.04 -22.62 1.35
C HIS A 197 -3.72 -22.49 0.00
N THR A 198 -3.62 -21.31 -0.59
CA THR A 198 -4.00 -21.04 -1.97
C THR A 198 -3.14 -19.91 -2.54
N TYR A 199 -3.20 -19.73 -3.86
CA TYR A 199 -2.57 -18.60 -4.55
C TYR A 199 -3.60 -17.89 -5.41
N LEU A 200 -3.89 -16.63 -5.07
CA LEU A 200 -4.76 -15.76 -5.86
C LEU A 200 -3.93 -15.12 -6.97
N LYS A 201 -3.96 -15.72 -8.16
CA LYS A 201 -3.15 -15.29 -9.30
C LYS A 201 -3.84 -14.21 -10.13
N GLN A 202 -3.15 -13.10 -10.36
CA GLN A 202 -3.51 -12.05 -11.29
C GLN A 202 -2.30 -11.61 -12.14
N HIS A 203 -2.04 -12.38 -13.20
CA HIS A 203 -0.90 -12.18 -14.11
C HIS A 203 -0.88 -10.79 -14.77
N GLU A 204 -2.05 -10.19 -15.00
CA GLU A 204 -2.19 -8.90 -15.68
C GLU A 204 -1.55 -7.74 -14.91
N LEU A 205 -1.35 -7.87 -13.58
CA LEU A 205 -0.74 -6.84 -12.73
C LEU A 205 0.65 -6.41 -13.22
N THR A 206 1.41 -7.35 -13.80
CA THR A 206 2.80 -7.13 -14.22
C THR A 206 2.95 -6.29 -15.49
N PHE A 207 1.92 -6.19 -16.33
CA PHE A 207 2.00 -5.51 -17.63
C PHE A 207 0.86 -4.52 -17.92
N CYS A 208 -0.23 -4.51 -17.16
CA CYS A 208 -1.35 -3.59 -17.39
C CYS A 208 -1.00 -2.11 -17.08
N ARG A 209 -1.81 -1.19 -17.62
CA ARG A 209 -1.74 0.27 -17.36
C ARG A 209 -2.25 0.60 -15.95
N SER A 210 -1.85 1.77 -15.41
CA SER A 210 -2.11 2.16 -14.02
C SER A 210 -3.57 2.02 -13.57
N ASN A 211 -4.54 2.54 -14.33
CA ASN A 211 -5.96 2.46 -13.95
C ASN A 211 -6.47 1.01 -13.90
N ARG A 212 -6.10 0.21 -14.90
CA ARG A 212 -6.43 -1.23 -14.94
C ARG A 212 -5.78 -1.95 -13.76
N ARG A 213 -4.51 -1.64 -13.47
CA ARG A 213 -3.78 -2.21 -12.32
C ARG A 213 -4.48 -1.91 -11.00
N THR A 214 -4.89 -0.67 -10.76
CA THR A 214 -5.60 -0.28 -9.53
C THR A 214 -6.92 -1.04 -9.38
N ASN A 215 -7.69 -1.21 -10.46
CA ASN A 215 -8.93 -2.01 -10.42
C ASN A 215 -8.63 -3.48 -10.10
N LEU A 216 -7.66 -4.10 -10.78
CA LEU A 216 -7.24 -5.47 -10.53
C LEU A 216 -6.72 -5.69 -9.11
N CYS A 217 -5.98 -4.73 -8.55
CA CYS A 217 -5.58 -4.74 -7.15
C CYS A 217 -6.80 -4.78 -6.22
N GLY A 218 -7.82 -3.98 -6.51
CA GLY A 218 -9.08 -3.97 -5.76
C GLY A 218 -9.83 -5.30 -5.83
N GLU A 219 -9.93 -5.89 -7.02
CA GLU A 219 -10.55 -7.21 -7.24
C GLU A 219 -9.79 -8.31 -6.48
N LEU A 220 -8.46 -8.32 -6.55
CA LEU A 220 -7.61 -9.29 -5.86
C LEU A 220 -7.74 -9.17 -4.34
N VAL A 221 -7.76 -7.95 -3.81
CA VAL A 221 -8.00 -7.67 -2.39
C VAL A 221 -9.38 -8.13 -1.95
N ALA A 222 -10.42 -7.87 -2.74
CA ALA A 222 -11.78 -8.32 -2.44
C ALA A 222 -11.84 -9.85 -2.33
N GLN A 223 -11.21 -10.58 -3.26
CA GLN A 223 -11.10 -12.05 -3.20
C GLN A 223 -10.37 -12.53 -1.94
N ALA A 224 -9.27 -11.87 -1.55
CA ALA A 224 -8.52 -12.25 -0.35
C ALA A 224 -9.32 -12.04 0.94
N VAL A 225 -10.05 -10.93 1.04
CA VAL A 225 -10.89 -10.62 2.20
C VAL A 225 -12.12 -11.54 2.26
N ASP A 226 -12.75 -11.82 1.12
CA ASP A 226 -13.85 -12.79 1.04
C ASP A 226 -13.39 -14.19 1.45
N TYR A 227 -12.21 -14.62 0.98
CA TYR A 227 -11.62 -15.89 1.38
C TYR A 227 -11.41 -16.00 2.90
N ALA A 228 -11.06 -14.90 3.56
CA ALA A 228 -10.91 -14.82 5.02
C ALA A 228 -12.26 -14.81 5.75
N LEU A 229 -13.25 -14.03 5.26
CA LEU A 229 -14.60 -13.97 5.81
C LEU A 229 -15.29 -15.34 5.82
N VAL A 230 -15.30 -16.03 4.67
CA VAL A 230 -15.91 -17.36 4.52
C VAL A 230 -15.31 -18.38 5.49
N ARG A 231 -14.03 -18.20 5.87
CA ARG A 231 -13.30 -19.10 6.77
C ARG A 231 -13.24 -18.61 8.21
N GLN A 232 -13.86 -17.48 8.52
CA GLN A 232 -13.83 -16.83 9.84
C GLN A 232 -12.39 -16.67 10.36
N CYS A 233 -11.52 -16.16 9.49
CA CYS A 233 -10.11 -15.93 9.80
C CYS A 233 -9.79 -14.44 9.90
N GLY A 234 -8.89 -14.08 10.80
CA GLY A 234 -8.13 -12.82 10.68
C GLY A 234 -7.14 -12.88 9.51
N VAL A 235 -6.57 -11.73 9.14
CA VAL A 235 -5.56 -11.59 8.09
C VAL A 235 -4.28 -10.99 8.67
N ALA A 236 -3.14 -11.58 8.31
CA ALA A 236 -1.83 -11.05 8.64
C ALA A 236 -1.02 -10.75 7.38
N ALA A 237 -0.31 -9.63 7.36
CA ALA A 237 0.59 -9.25 6.27
C ALA A 237 1.84 -8.55 6.81
N GLU A 238 2.87 -8.47 5.99
CA GLU A 238 4.11 -7.79 6.37
C GLU A 238 3.95 -6.28 6.49
N ASP A 239 4.58 -5.69 7.52
CA ASP A 239 4.83 -4.26 7.61
C ASP A 239 5.99 -3.86 6.70
N LEU A 240 5.70 -3.76 5.40
CA LEU A 240 6.69 -3.34 4.41
C LEU A 240 6.90 -1.83 4.43
N LYS A 241 8.08 -1.42 4.91
CA LYS A 241 8.57 -0.04 4.76
C LYS A 241 9.24 0.14 3.42
N PHE A 242 8.48 0.61 2.43
CA PHE A 242 9.02 0.91 1.11
C PHE A 242 9.89 2.17 1.16
N LYS A 243 11.20 2.02 0.90
CA LYS A 243 12.11 3.14 0.64
C LYS A 243 11.96 3.55 -0.83
N ASP A 244 11.88 4.86 -1.09
CA ASP A 244 11.93 5.44 -2.43
C ASP A 244 13.37 5.35 -2.98
N ASP A 245 13.79 4.13 -3.36
CA ASP A 245 15.09 3.91 -3.98
C ASP A 245 14.99 4.18 -5.48
N ARG A 246 15.38 5.41 -5.87
CA ARG A 246 15.34 5.88 -7.26
C ARG A 246 16.50 5.36 -8.11
N ASP A 247 17.39 4.55 -7.55
CA ASP A 247 18.56 3.98 -8.25
C ASP A 247 18.42 2.49 -8.59
N VAL A 248 17.19 2.00 -8.76
CA VAL A 248 16.94 0.68 -9.36
C VAL A 248 16.96 0.72 -10.90
N SER A 249 17.32 -0.40 -11.54
CA SER A 249 17.31 -0.49 -13.00
C SER A 249 15.89 -0.28 -13.56
N SER A 250 15.75 0.26 -14.76
CA SER A 250 14.43 0.57 -15.36
C SER A 250 13.50 -0.64 -15.50
N LYS A 251 14.05 -1.85 -15.68
CA LYS A 251 13.31 -3.11 -15.72
C LYS A 251 12.80 -3.49 -14.32
N LEU A 252 13.62 -3.34 -13.29
CA LEU A 252 13.22 -3.58 -11.90
C LEU A 252 12.18 -2.55 -11.44
N ALA A 253 12.39 -1.27 -11.73
CA ALA A 253 11.45 -0.18 -11.43
C ALA A 253 10.05 -0.41 -12.01
N ARG A 254 9.97 -1.06 -13.18
CA ARG A 254 8.72 -1.35 -13.90
C ARG A 254 7.96 -2.54 -13.32
N VAL A 255 8.67 -3.60 -12.92
CA VAL A 255 8.07 -4.86 -12.42
C VAL A 255 7.84 -4.84 -10.92
N SER A 256 8.70 -4.17 -10.17
CA SER A 256 8.70 -4.18 -8.70
C SER A 256 8.45 -2.79 -8.12
N SER A 257 7.74 -1.90 -8.84
CA SER A 257 7.51 -0.54 -8.36
C SER A 257 6.99 -0.62 -6.92
N PRO A 258 7.76 -0.17 -5.93
CA PRO A 258 7.37 -0.24 -4.51
C PRO A 258 5.98 0.38 -4.25
N PHE A 259 5.56 1.25 -5.17
CA PHE A 259 4.23 1.84 -5.22
C PHE A 259 3.08 0.80 -5.34
N VAL A 260 3.23 -0.25 -6.17
CA VAL A 260 2.16 -1.24 -6.39
C VAL A 260 1.95 -2.10 -5.16
N TYR A 261 3.03 -2.62 -4.56
CA TYR A 261 2.95 -3.40 -3.32
C TYR A 261 2.41 -2.58 -2.16
N ARG A 262 2.85 -1.32 -2.05
CA ARG A 262 2.30 -0.39 -1.06
C ARG A 262 0.80 -0.18 -1.26
N ALA A 263 0.37 0.05 -2.50
CA ALA A 263 -1.04 0.21 -2.82
C ALA A 263 -1.84 -1.06 -2.47
N LEU A 264 -1.34 -2.25 -2.85
CA LEU A 264 -1.98 -3.54 -2.53
C LEU A 264 -2.15 -3.74 -1.02
N LEU A 265 -1.09 -3.54 -0.23
CA LEU A 265 -1.15 -3.69 1.23
C LEU A 265 -2.08 -2.66 1.88
N MET A 266 -2.06 -1.40 1.43
CA MET A 266 -2.98 -0.37 1.93
C MET A 266 -4.43 -0.70 1.57
N MET A 267 -4.69 -1.19 0.35
CA MET A 267 -6.03 -1.60 -0.07
C MET A 267 -6.50 -2.82 0.72
N LEU A 268 -5.62 -3.79 0.96
CA LEU A 268 -5.91 -4.98 1.78
C LEU A 268 -6.28 -4.60 3.21
N GLU A 269 -5.46 -3.80 3.88
CA GLU A 269 -5.72 -3.31 5.24
C GLU A 269 -7.07 -2.58 5.32
N ARG A 270 -7.30 -1.63 4.40
CA ARG A 270 -8.57 -0.88 4.35
C ARG A 270 -9.77 -1.79 4.08
N SER A 271 -9.61 -2.77 3.21
CA SER A 271 -10.68 -3.73 2.90
C SER A 271 -10.98 -4.63 4.10
N CYS A 272 -9.97 -5.10 4.84
CA CYS A 272 -10.18 -5.88 6.07
C CYS A 272 -10.95 -5.07 7.11
N LEU A 273 -10.50 -3.84 7.40
CA LEU A 273 -11.14 -2.95 8.37
C LEU A 273 -12.61 -2.64 8.00
N ARG A 274 -12.90 -2.40 6.72
CA ARG A 274 -14.28 -2.18 6.23
C ARG A 274 -15.19 -3.38 6.42
N ASN A 275 -14.64 -4.58 6.30
CA ASN A 275 -15.39 -5.83 6.43
C ASN A 275 -15.35 -6.40 7.86
N GLY A 276 -14.82 -5.65 8.83
CA GLY A 276 -14.69 -6.10 10.22
C GLY A 276 -13.74 -7.29 10.39
N VAL A 277 -12.85 -7.54 9.43
CA VAL A 277 -11.82 -8.59 9.50
C VAL A 277 -10.61 -8.03 10.23
N GLU A 278 -10.17 -8.73 11.27
CA GLU A 278 -8.95 -8.38 12.01
C GLU A 278 -7.74 -8.39 11.08
N PHE A 279 -6.94 -7.32 11.11
CA PHE A 279 -5.74 -7.17 10.29
C PHE A 279 -4.50 -6.94 11.16
N VAL A 280 -3.53 -7.85 11.09
CA VAL A 280 -2.29 -7.78 11.88
C VAL A 280 -1.08 -7.55 10.98
N LYS A 281 -0.30 -6.53 11.31
CA LYS A 281 0.98 -6.25 10.65
C LYS A 281 2.12 -6.93 11.39
N VAL A 282 2.92 -7.72 10.67
CA VAL A 282 4.07 -8.43 11.24
C VAL A 282 5.40 -7.96 10.64
N LYS A 283 6.49 -8.17 11.37
CA LYS A 283 7.81 -7.75 10.92
C LYS A 283 8.29 -8.63 9.73
N PRO A 284 8.81 -8.06 8.63
CA PRO A 284 9.16 -8.80 7.41
C PRO A 284 10.49 -9.58 7.45
N GLN A 285 11.30 -9.45 8.52
CA GLN A 285 12.67 -9.96 8.51
C GLN A 285 12.70 -11.49 8.34
N TYR A 286 13.37 -11.95 7.28
CA TYR A 286 13.61 -13.36 6.97
C TYR A 286 12.37 -14.22 6.71
N THR A 287 11.16 -13.68 6.58
CA THR A 287 9.91 -14.44 6.34
C THR A 287 10.05 -15.44 5.19
N SER A 288 10.50 -14.98 4.01
CA SER A 288 10.66 -15.86 2.84
C SER A 288 11.76 -16.90 3.02
N LYS A 289 12.83 -16.58 3.78
CA LYS A 289 13.93 -17.53 4.05
C LYS A 289 13.52 -18.60 5.07
N ILE A 290 12.81 -18.21 6.11
CA ILE A 290 12.25 -19.12 7.10
C ILE A 290 11.23 -20.04 6.41
N GLY A 291 10.30 -19.47 5.64
CA GLY A 291 9.32 -20.21 4.85
C GLY A 291 9.99 -21.25 3.97
N LEU A 292 10.99 -20.83 3.18
CA LEU A 292 11.76 -21.70 2.29
C LEU A 292 12.48 -22.85 3.00
N TYR A 293 13.26 -22.54 4.04
CA TYR A 293 14.17 -23.51 4.63
C TYR A 293 13.51 -24.40 5.69
N LYS A 294 12.45 -23.91 6.35
CA LYS A 294 11.73 -24.61 7.41
C LYS A 294 10.48 -25.31 6.90
N TYR A 295 9.59 -24.58 6.25
CA TYR A 295 8.20 -25.01 6.07
C TYR A 295 7.87 -25.56 4.69
N CYS A 296 8.53 -25.08 3.63
CA CYS A 296 8.24 -25.55 2.27
C CYS A 296 8.43 -27.06 2.13
N HIS A 297 9.53 -27.60 2.67
CA HIS A 297 9.75 -29.05 2.66
C HIS A 297 8.81 -29.81 3.61
N GLN A 298 8.48 -29.23 4.77
CA GLN A 298 7.65 -29.89 5.79
C GLN A 298 6.19 -30.07 5.32
N TYR A 299 5.66 -29.08 4.59
CA TYR A 299 4.25 -29.04 4.22
C TYR A 299 4.01 -29.07 2.70
N GLY A 300 5.05 -29.24 1.89
CA GLY A 300 4.95 -29.24 0.43
C GLY A 300 4.51 -27.90 -0.17
N LEU A 301 4.97 -26.79 0.42
CA LEU A 301 4.60 -25.43 -0.02
C LEU A 301 5.62 -24.88 -1.02
N ASP A 302 5.17 -24.01 -1.91
CA ASP A 302 6.07 -23.11 -2.61
C ASP A 302 6.59 -22.01 -1.67
N VAL A 303 7.59 -21.25 -2.14
CA VAL A 303 8.28 -20.23 -1.33
C VAL A 303 7.35 -19.14 -0.81
N HIS A 304 6.33 -18.76 -1.58
CA HIS A 304 5.41 -17.69 -1.25
C HIS A 304 4.40 -18.15 -0.21
N ASN A 305 3.81 -19.33 -0.38
CA ASN A 305 2.93 -19.90 0.65
C ASN A 305 3.70 -20.29 1.92
N GLY A 306 4.98 -20.65 1.82
CA GLY A 306 5.87 -20.81 2.96
C GLY A 306 6.14 -19.49 3.70
N ALA A 307 6.33 -18.39 2.98
CA ALA A 307 6.46 -17.05 3.57
C ALA A 307 5.15 -16.62 4.26
N ALA A 308 4.01 -16.82 3.60
CA ALA A 308 2.69 -16.57 4.13
C ALA A 308 2.42 -17.35 5.43
N LEU A 309 2.88 -18.60 5.55
CA LEU A 309 2.79 -19.36 6.80
C LEU A 309 3.55 -18.69 7.95
N VAL A 310 4.77 -18.19 7.69
CA VAL A 310 5.57 -17.48 8.69
C VAL A 310 4.88 -16.18 9.11
N ILE A 311 4.30 -15.46 8.15
CA ILE A 311 3.54 -14.23 8.41
C ILE A 311 2.36 -14.52 9.34
N ALA A 312 1.58 -15.56 9.04
CA ALA A 312 0.46 -15.98 9.87
C ALA A 312 0.91 -16.36 11.29
N ARG A 313 1.95 -17.19 11.42
CA ARG A 313 2.44 -17.63 12.73
C ARG A 313 2.98 -16.47 13.58
N ARG A 314 3.61 -15.50 12.95
CA ARG A 314 4.14 -14.31 13.63
C ARG A 314 3.06 -13.39 14.17
N SER A 315 1.85 -13.37 13.61
CA SER A 315 0.77 -12.57 14.18
C SER A 315 0.30 -13.12 15.53
N TYR A 316 0.56 -14.40 15.82
CA TYR A 316 0.35 -15.03 17.13
C TYR A 316 1.63 -15.03 17.98
N GLU A 317 2.62 -14.22 17.61
CA GLU A 317 3.90 -14.09 18.33
C GLU A 317 4.73 -15.39 18.41
N PHE A 318 4.43 -16.39 17.58
CA PHE A 318 5.27 -17.59 17.51
C PHE A 318 6.69 -17.24 17.04
N LYS A 319 7.67 -17.72 17.81
CA LYS A 319 9.08 -17.62 17.47
C LYS A 319 9.42 -18.63 16.38
N GLU A 320 10.13 -18.18 15.35
CA GLU A 320 10.56 -19.05 14.27
C GLU A 320 11.95 -19.60 14.57
N THR A 321 12.01 -20.60 15.45
CA THR A 321 13.28 -21.26 15.78
C THR A 321 13.84 -22.03 14.59
N VAL A 322 15.18 -22.07 14.49
CA VAL A 322 15.89 -22.90 13.52
C VAL A 322 15.69 -24.37 13.90
N PRO A 323 15.26 -25.24 12.96
CA PRO A 323 15.15 -26.67 13.22
C PRO A 323 16.49 -27.29 13.64
N LYS A 324 16.47 -28.21 14.61
CA LYS A 324 17.67 -28.94 15.09
C LYS A 324 18.50 -29.53 13.96
N LEU A 325 17.83 -30.14 12.99
CA LEU A 325 18.45 -30.68 11.77
C LEU A 325 19.32 -29.66 11.03
N LEU A 326 18.83 -28.43 10.84
CA LEU A 326 19.59 -27.39 10.16
C LEU A 326 20.73 -26.87 11.04
N GLU A 327 20.51 -26.77 12.36
CA GLU A 327 21.55 -26.39 13.31
C GLU A 327 22.71 -27.39 13.31
N GLU A 328 22.42 -28.69 13.44
CA GLU A 328 23.42 -29.76 13.56
C GLU A 328 24.26 -29.92 12.29
N ILE A 329 23.63 -29.80 11.12
CA ILE A 329 24.30 -30.01 9.83
C ILE A 329 25.04 -28.75 9.35
N LEU A 330 24.43 -27.56 9.49
CA LEU A 330 24.94 -26.35 8.85
C LEU A 330 25.83 -25.51 9.78
N VAL A 331 25.69 -25.63 11.10
CA VAL A 331 26.47 -24.83 12.05
C VAL A 331 27.72 -25.62 12.48
N PRO A 332 28.94 -25.13 12.19
CA PRO A 332 30.15 -25.82 12.62
C PRO A 332 30.21 -25.95 14.15
N LYS A 333 30.61 -27.12 14.67
CA LYS A 333 30.69 -27.40 16.13
C LYS A 333 31.41 -26.29 16.92
N LYS A 334 32.52 -25.76 16.39
CA LYS A 334 33.29 -24.66 17.00
C LYS A 334 32.49 -23.35 17.17
N LYS A 335 31.42 -23.15 16.40
CA LYS A 335 30.56 -21.95 16.44
C LYS A 335 29.23 -22.18 17.13
N LEU A 336 28.94 -23.39 17.59
CA LEU A 336 27.63 -23.75 18.15
C LEU A 336 27.28 -22.95 19.40
N ILE A 337 28.24 -22.74 20.30
CA ILE A 337 28.05 -21.93 21.53
C ILE A 337 27.69 -20.48 21.16
N ALA A 338 28.42 -19.88 20.22
CA ALA A 338 28.15 -18.52 19.74
C ALA A 338 26.79 -18.45 19.04
N PHE A 339 26.46 -19.43 18.20
CA PHE A 339 25.18 -19.52 17.49
C PHE A 339 23.99 -19.59 18.46
N LYS A 340 24.07 -20.40 19.51
CA LYS A 340 22.98 -20.53 20.50
C LYS A 340 22.67 -19.22 21.23
N LYS A 341 23.68 -18.38 21.48
CA LYS A 341 23.56 -17.05 22.09
C LYS A 341 23.00 -15.97 21.15
N MET A 342 22.93 -16.22 19.83
CA MET A 342 22.40 -15.25 18.87
C MET A 342 20.88 -15.10 19.00
N ASN A 343 20.38 -13.91 18.64
CA ASN A 343 18.95 -13.71 18.43
C ASN A 343 18.46 -14.51 17.20
N GLU A 344 17.15 -14.66 17.07
CA GLU A 344 16.50 -15.47 16.04
C GLU A 344 16.88 -15.04 14.61
N TRP A 345 16.91 -13.74 14.34
CA TRP A 345 17.23 -13.20 13.03
C TRP A 345 18.68 -13.44 12.64
N SER A 346 19.60 -13.28 13.60
CA SER A 346 21.01 -13.60 13.42
C SER A 346 21.22 -15.09 13.16
N LYS A 347 20.46 -15.97 13.82
CA LYS A 347 20.47 -17.42 13.54
C LYS A 347 20.04 -17.72 12.11
N TRP A 348 18.93 -17.15 11.64
CA TRP A 348 18.48 -17.34 10.24
C TRP A 348 19.42 -16.73 9.21
N SER A 349 20.06 -15.61 9.52
CA SER A 349 21.10 -15.01 8.69
C SER A 349 22.29 -15.96 8.51
N GLU A 350 22.75 -16.54 9.62
CA GLU A 350 23.85 -17.50 9.62
C GLU A 350 23.49 -18.78 8.83
N ILE A 351 22.29 -19.34 9.04
CA ILE A 351 21.80 -20.50 8.27
C ILE A 351 21.76 -20.17 6.77
N THR A 352 21.21 -19.02 6.39
CA THR A 352 21.14 -18.57 5.00
C THR A 352 22.54 -18.46 4.38
N ARG A 353 23.50 -17.95 5.14
CA ARG A 353 24.91 -17.83 4.72
C ARG A 353 25.55 -19.20 4.51
N GLN A 354 25.30 -20.17 5.40
CA GLN A 354 25.85 -21.52 5.27
C GLN A 354 25.27 -22.28 4.07
N ILE A 355 23.95 -22.21 3.86
CA ILE A 355 23.31 -22.78 2.67
C ILE A 355 23.90 -22.17 1.39
N THR A 356 24.08 -20.85 1.35
CA THR A 356 24.67 -20.16 0.20
C THR A 356 26.11 -20.63 -0.06
N LYS A 357 26.88 -20.96 0.99
CA LYS A 357 28.23 -21.55 0.81
C LYS A 357 28.18 -22.95 0.22
N LEU A 358 27.21 -23.79 0.60
CA LEU A 358 27.05 -25.12 0.03
C LEU A 358 26.80 -25.05 -1.48
N PHE A 359 25.91 -24.16 -1.90
CA PHE A 359 25.67 -23.91 -3.33
C PHE A 359 26.92 -23.38 -4.06
N LYS A 360 27.65 -22.44 -3.45
CA LYS A 360 28.90 -21.93 -4.03
C LYS A 360 29.97 -23.02 -4.23
N LYS A 361 30.12 -23.94 -3.27
CA LYS A 361 31.04 -25.09 -3.41
C LYS A 361 30.71 -25.98 -4.61
N ARG A 362 29.42 -26.05 -4.96
CA ARG A 362 28.90 -26.78 -6.12
C ARG A 362 28.84 -25.95 -7.41
N LYS A 363 29.34 -24.71 -7.39
CA LYS A 363 29.26 -23.75 -8.51
C LYS A 363 27.81 -23.43 -8.95
N GLU A 364 26.89 -23.41 -7.99
CA GLU A 364 25.46 -23.18 -8.23
C GLU A 364 24.93 -21.92 -7.53
N VAL A 365 23.78 -21.44 -7.99
CA VAL A 365 23.08 -20.29 -7.40
C VAL A 365 21.98 -20.78 -6.46
N ASN A 366 21.97 -20.29 -5.23
CA ASN A 366 20.93 -20.59 -4.24
C ASN A 366 19.59 -19.93 -4.65
N THR A 367 18.79 -20.64 -5.44
CA THR A 367 17.42 -20.26 -5.77
C THR A 367 16.42 -21.06 -4.94
N PRO A 368 15.21 -20.52 -4.66
CA PRO A 368 14.19 -21.25 -3.89
C PRO A 368 13.90 -22.65 -4.45
N GLY A 369 13.66 -22.76 -5.75
CA GLY A 369 13.38 -24.04 -6.39
C GLY A 369 14.53 -25.05 -6.27
N LEU A 370 15.77 -24.59 -6.47
CA LEU A 370 16.93 -25.49 -6.39
C LEU A 370 17.17 -25.98 -4.95
N TRP A 371 16.92 -25.14 -3.94
CA TRP A 371 16.92 -25.59 -2.55
C TRP A 371 15.89 -26.69 -2.31
N LEU A 372 14.64 -26.54 -2.79
CA LEU A 372 13.60 -27.55 -2.57
C LEU A 372 13.99 -28.91 -3.16
N VAL A 373 14.56 -28.92 -4.36
CA VAL A 373 15.02 -30.15 -5.04
C VAL A 373 16.21 -30.77 -4.33
N ARG A 374 17.20 -29.96 -3.93
CA ARG A 374 18.49 -30.46 -3.41
C ARG A 374 18.61 -30.52 -1.91
N ARG A 375 17.57 -30.14 -1.16
CA ARG A 375 17.62 -30.07 0.31
C ARG A 375 18.14 -31.36 0.93
N LYS A 376 17.62 -32.52 0.50
CA LYS A 376 18.04 -33.84 0.99
C LYS A 376 19.53 -34.09 0.73
N GLU A 377 19.96 -33.90 -0.51
CA GLU A 377 21.35 -34.08 -0.94
C GLU A 377 22.31 -33.13 -0.20
N LEU A 378 21.95 -31.86 -0.07
CA LEU A 378 22.76 -30.82 0.59
C LEU A 378 22.86 -31.04 2.10
N LEU A 379 21.86 -31.66 2.70
CA LEU A 379 21.84 -31.98 4.12
C LEU A 379 22.35 -33.40 4.41
N GLY A 380 22.60 -34.23 3.39
CA GLY A 380 23.03 -35.61 3.58
C GLY A 380 21.96 -36.49 4.23
N ILE A 381 20.68 -36.25 3.90
CA ILE A 381 19.52 -36.97 4.45
C ILE A 381 18.92 -37.82 3.33
N ALA A 382 18.70 -39.10 3.58
CA ALA A 382 18.11 -40.06 2.64
C ALA A 382 16.68 -39.69 2.20
#